data_AF-E3LF59-F1
#
_entry.id   AF-E3LF59-F1
#
_cell.length_a   1.000
_cell.length_b   1.000
_cell.length_c   1.000
_cell.angle_alpha   90.00
_cell.angle_beta   90.00
_cell.angle_gamma   90.00
#
_symmetry.space_group_name_H-M   'P 1'
#
loop_
_entity.id
_entity.type
_entity.pdbx_description
1 polymer ?
#
loop_
_entity_poly.entity_id
_entity_poly.type
_entity_poly.pdbx_seq_one_letter_code
_entity_poly.pdbx_strand_id
1 'polypeptide(L)'
;MNRFVILLLAFGFANANFCTDGTGHWFMSLAEGVTDYSYGGSRLNTNYYCFEGCLNTGTALQNYKVALSGNNGTTLERSRVVKEIVSLHAQVKIHDDDDPNAEFCVDPVLRQDIANALKKTTQNSCKNIVNTLVLNLNRPGWAITCIQFDEFALDGVISDMNFCSYDAVANGEIYTIRLAKLDMS
;
A
#
# COMPACT_ATOMS: atom_id res chain seq x y z
N MET A 1 -15.06 -19.89 22.67
CA MET A 1 -14.53 -20.90 21.71
C MET A 1 -15.05 -20.49 20.33
N ASN A 2 -14.29 -20.09 19.32
CA ASN A 2 -12.87 -20.20 18.98
C ASN A 2 -12.42 -18.89 18.29
N ARG A 3 -11.50 -18.13 18.90
CA ARG A 3 -10.84 -16.97 18.28
C ARG A 3 -9.45 -17.30 17.68
N PHE A 4 -9.10 -18.59 17.64
CA PHE A 4 -7.74 -19.06 17.31
C PHE A 4 -7.62 -19.86 15.99
N VAL A 5 -8.69 -19.95 15.18
CA VAL A 5 -8.67 -20.82 13.98
C VAL A 5 -8.15 -20.12 12.73
N ILE A 6 -8.11 -18.79 12.68
CA ILE A 6 -7.71 -18.05 11.46
C ILE A 6 -6.18 -17.99 11.28
N LEU A 7 -5.40 -18.11 12.36
CA LEU A 7 -3.93 -18.12 12.29
C LEU A 7 -3.35 -19.34 11.55
N LEU A 8 -4.10 -20.44 11.42
CA LEU A 8 -3.61 -21.67 10.81
C LEU A 8 -3.70 -21.72 9.28
N LEU A 9 -4.56 -20.89 8.65
CA LEU A 9 -4.65 -20.83 7.18
C LEU A 9 -3.52 -20.00 6.56
N ALA A 10 -2.91 -19.08 7.31
CA ALA A 10 -1.74 -18.32 6.86
C ALA A 10 -0.48 -19.21 6.69
N PHE A 11 -0.39 -20.35 7.40
CA PHE A 11 0.72 -21.30 7.25
C PHE A 11 0.59 -22.23 6.04
N GLY A 12 -0.58 -22.29 5.39
CA GLY A 12 -0.79 -23.06 4.16
C GLY A 12 -0.18 -22.41 2.91
N PHE A 13 0.13 -21.11 2.96
CA PHE A 13 0.82 -20.38 1.90
C PHE A 13 2.34 -20.48 1.98
N ALA A 14 2.88 -21.28 2.91
CA ALA A 14 4.32 -21.41 3.19
C ALA A 14 5.18 -21.98 2.04
N ASN A 15 4.68 -22.10 0.80
CA ASN A 15 5.49 -22.42 -0.39
C ASN A 15 5.08 -21.64 -1.66
N ALA A 16 4.25 -20.60 -1.57
CA ALA A 16 3.98 -19.72 -2.70
C ALA A 16 5.05 -18.61 -2.75
N ASN A 17 6.25 -18.98 -3.22
CA ASN A 17 7.32 -18.12 -3.73
C ASN A 17 7.25 -16.64 -3.31
N PHE A 18 7.32 -16.36 -2.00
CA PHE A 18 7.38 -14.99 -1.53
C PHE A 18 8.64 -14.40 -2.14
N CYS A 19 8.47 -13.36 -2.95
CA CYS A 19 9.52 -12.62 -3.63
C CYS A 19 10.47 -11.95 -2.62
N THR A 20 11.27 -12.76 -1.94
CA THR A 20 12.21 -12.40 -0.88
C THR A 20 13.42 -13.31 -1.02
N ASP A 21 14.15 -13.17 -2.12
CA ASP A 21 15.33 -13.99 -2.42
C ASP A 21 16.66 -13.25 -2.15
N GLY A 22 16.62 -12.05 -1.54
CA GLY A 22 17.80 -11.20 -1.32
C GLY A 22 17.84 -10.44 0.01
N THR A 23 18.98 -9.77 0.26
CA THR A 23 19.17 -8.84 1.39
C THR A 23 18.42 -7.52 1.17
N GLY A 24 18.12 -6.77 2.24
CA GLY A 24 17.46 -5.45 2.17
C GLY A 24 16.25 -5.33 3.09
N HIS A 25 15.56 -4.17 3.02
CA HIS A 25 14.35 -3.91 3.79
C HIS A 25 13.10 -4.27 2.97
N TRP A 26 12.47 -5.39 3.33
CA TRP A 26 11.29 -5.93 2.65
C TRP A 26 10.01 -5.64 3.44
N PHE A 27 8.97 -5.17 2.75
CA PHE A 27 7.68 -4.85 3.36
C PHE A 27 6.56 -5.57 2.66
N MET A 28 5.83 -6.38 3.43
CA MET A 28 4.71 -7.17 2.96
C MET A 28 3.38 -6.45 3.18
N SER A 29 2.40 -6.70 2.34
CA SER A 29 1.00 -6.46 2.65
C SER A 29 0.13 -7.54 2.03
N LEU A 30 -0.89 -7.91 2.79
CA LEU A 30 -1.93 -8.86 2.47
C LEU A 30 -3.26 -8.14 2.67
N ALA A 31 -4.14 -8.21 1.69
CA ALA A 31 -5.49 -7.69 1.83
C ALA A 31 -6.49 -8.59 1.12
N GLU A 32 -7.70 -8.66 1.64
CA GLU A 32 -8.83 -9.26 0.92
C GLU A 32 -9.38 -8.24 -0.08
N GLY A 33 -8.91 -8.30 -1.32
CA GLY A 33 -9.21 -7.34 -2.37
C GLY A 33 -9.86 -7.99 -3.59
N VAL A 34 -10.93 -7.36 -4.08
CA VAL A 34 -11.65 -7.76 -5.31
C VAL A 34 -11.01 -7.11 -6.55
N THR A 35 -10.27 -6.00 -6.39
CA THR A 35 -9.59 -5.31 -7.48
C THR A 35 -8.27 -4.71 -7.00
N ASP A 36 -7.20 -5.06 -7.70
CA ASP A 36 -5.84 -4.62 -7.41
C ASP A 36 -5.15 -4.17 -8.70
N TYR A 37 -4.17 -3.26 -8.58
CA TYR A 37 -3.38 -2.83 -9.73
C TYR A 37 -2.02 -2.29 -9.27
N SER A 38 -0.97 -2.62 -10.03
CA SER A 38 0.38 -2.14 -9.78
C SER A 38 1.02 -1.50 -11.00
N TYR A 39 1.90 -0.53 -10.74
CA TYR A 39 2.83 0.03 -11.70
C TYR A 39 4.22 0.11 -11.05
N GLY A 40 5.19 -0.61 -11.60
CA GLY A 40 6.52 -0.73 -10.99
C GLY A 40 7.52 0.35 -11.38
N GLY A 41 7.15 1.37 -12.18
CA GLY A 41 8.11 2.34 -12.76
C GLY A 41 9.15 1.74 -13.73
N SER A 42 9.19 0.40 -13.79
CA SER A 42 10.04 -0.51 -14.55
C SER A 42 9.20 -1.78 -14.78
N ARG A 43 9.64 -2.71 -15.66
CA ARG A 43 9.01 -4.04 -15.73
C ARG A 43 9.10 -4.68 -14.33
N LEU A 44 7.97 -5.21 -13.81
CA LEU A 44 7.93 -5.93 -12.54
C LEU A 44 9.08 -6.94 -12.50
N ASN A 45 9.96 -6.81 -11.52
CA ASN A 45 11.12 -7.67 -11.34
C ASN A 45 11.09 -8.17 -9.89
N THR A 46 10.93 -9.47 -9.76
CA THR A 46 10.81 -10.17 -8.47
C THR A 46 12.00 -9.95 -7.54
N ASN A 47 13.15 -9.52 -8.08
CA ASN A 47 14.35 -9.21 -7.28
C ASN A 47 14.17 -8.03 -6.32
N TYR A 48 13.20 -7.14 -6.57
CA TYR A 48 12.99 -5.95 -5.74
C TYR A 48 11.51 -5.54 -5.59
N TYR A 49 10.60 -6.11 -6.38
CA TYR A 49 9.19 -5.79 -6.28
C TYR A 49 8.31 -6.92 -6.80
N CYS A 50 7.25 -7.21 -6.06
CA CYS A 50 6.34 -8.29 -6.35
C CYS A 50 4.91 -7.93 -5.95
N PHE A 51 3.97 -8.30 -6.81
CA PHE A 51 2.57 -7.99 -6.67
C PHE A 51 1.75 -9.13 -7.26
N GLU A 52 1.01 -9.81 -6.40
CA GLU A 52 0.23 -10.98 -6.76
C GLU A 52 -1.20 -10.80 -6.29
N GLY A 53 -2.09 -10.54 -7.25
CA GLY A 53 -3.53 -10.57 -7.06
C GLY A 53 -4.09 -11.95 -7.42
N CYS A 54 -4.88 -12.54 -6.53
CA CYS A 54 -5.62 -13.78 -6.79
C CYS A 54 -7.12 -13.50 -6.79
N LEU A 55 -7.69 -13.30 -7.99
CA LEU A 55 -9.13 -13.05 -8.16
C LEU A 55 -10.01 -14.20 -7.63
N ASN A 56 -9.51 -15.44 -7.66
CA ASN A 56 -10.27 -16.60 -7.17
C ASN A 56 -10.42 -16.62 -5.65
N THR A 57 -9.43 -16.12 -4.92
CA THR A 57 -9.48 -16.04 -3.45
C THR A 57 -9.86 -14.65 -2.97
N GLY A 58 -9.97 -13.66 -3.87
CA GLY A 58 -10.19 -12.26 -3.52
C GLY A 58 -9.06 -11.71 -2.67
N THR A 59 -7.81 -12.12 -2.92
CA THR A 59 -6.67 -11.77 -2.07
C THR A 59 -5.60 -11.09 -2.89
N ALA A 60 -5.04 -10.00 -2.38
CA ALA A 60 -3.91 -9.30 -2.97
C ALA A 60 -2.72 -9.34 -2.02
N LEU A 61 -1.55 -9.72 -2.56
CA LEU A 61 -0.26 -9.77 -1.89
C LEU A 61 0.71 -8.82 -2.58
N GLN A 62 1.51 -8.11 -1.79
CA GLN A 62 2.53 -7.20 -2.32
C GLN A 62 3.77 -7.18 -1.44
N ASN A 63 4.94 -7.13 -2.08
CA ASN A 63 6.24 -7.06 -1.43
C ASN A 63 7.12 -6.02 -2.10
N TYR A 64 7.79 -5.19 -1.30
CA TYR A 64 8.69 -4.13 -1.76
C TYR A 64 10.05 -4.26 -1.10
N LYS A 65 11.13 -4.21 -1.88
CA LYS A 65 12.46 -3.89 -1.39
C LYS A 65 12.62 -2.36 -1.43
N VAL A 66 12.61 -1.70 -0.28
CA VAL A 66 12.57 -0.23 -0.22
C VAL A 66 13.96 0.33 0.05
N ALA A 67 14.37 1.30 -0.78
CA ALA A 67 15.57 2.10 -0.55
C ALA A 67 15.25 3.16 0.50
N LEU A 68 15.47 2.87 1.79
CA LEU A 68 15.14 3.79 2.87
C LEU A 68 15.89 5.13 2.73
N SER A 69 15.24 6.22 3.12
CA SER A 69 15.82 7.58 3.09
C SER A 69 16.91 7.81 4.16
N GLY A 70 17.20 6.78 4.97
CA GLY A 70 18.22 6.70 6.00
C GLY A 70 18.21 5.31 6.66
N ASN A 71 18.84 5.15 7.83
CA ASN A 71 19.03 3.83 8.44
C ASN A 71 17.97 3.39 9.48
N ASN A 72 16.95 4.19 9.79
CA ASN A 72 16.10 3.95 10.97
C ASN A 72 14.59 4.14 10.71
N GLY A 73 14.05 3.58 9.63
CA GLY A 73 12.59 3.47 9.58
C GLY A 73 12.12 2.35 10.51
N THR A 74 11.28 2.67 11.50
CA THR A 74 10.65 1.65 12.35
C THR A 74 9.57 0.94 11.53
N THR A 75 9.78 -0.35 11.26
CA THR A 75 8.75 -1.18 10.65
C THR A 75 7.67 -1.48 11.69
N LEU A 76 6.43 -1.24 11.30
CA LEU A 76 5.25 -1.61 12.09
C LEU A 76 4.41 -2.57 11.27
N GLU A 77 3.83 -3.55 11.95
CA GLU A 77 2.74 -4.35 11.41
C GLU A 77 1.44 -3.74 11.91
N ARG A 78 0.49 -3.53 10.99
CA ARG A 78 -0.85 -3.07 11.36
C ARG A 78 -1.92 -3.94 10.71
N SER A 79 -2.92 -4.28 11.51
CA SER A 79 -4.18 -4.81 11.01
C SER A 79 -5.15 -3.67 10.79
N ARG A 80 -5.89 -3.71 9.68
CA ARG A 80 -6.81 -2.66 9.28
C ARG A 80 -8.13 -3.23 8.83
N VAL A 81 -9.21 -2.65 9.32
CA VAL A 81 -10.58 -2.93 8.88
C VAL A 81 -11.19 -1.69 8.24
N VAL A 82 -12.01 -1.89 7.21
CA VAL A 82 -12.56 -0.79 6.39
C VAL A 82 -13.25 0.28 7.25
N LYS A 83 -14.06 -0.15 8.22
CA LYS A 83 -14.83 0.76 9.08
C LYS A 83 -13.93 1.72 9.88
N GLU A 84 -12.78 1.26 10.36
CA GLU A 84 -11.86 2.08 11.14
C GLU A 84 -11.20 3.14 10.27
N ILE A 85 -10.79 2.78 9.04
CA ILE A 85 -10.22 3.74 8.09
C ILE A 85 -11.28 4.77 7.67
N VAL A 86 -12.49 4.35 7.31
CA VAL A 86 -13.57 5.31 6.98
C VAL A 86 -13.84 6.24 8.15
N SER A 87 -13.89 5.70 9.38
CA SER A 87 -14.12 6.51 10.58
C SER A 87 -12.98 7.50 10.83
N LEU A 88 -11.74 7.12 10.55
CA LEU A 88 -10.57 7.98 10.69
C LEU A 88 -10.60 9.11 9.63
N HIS A 89 -10.93 8.77 8.37
CA HIS A 89 -11.01 9.73 7.27
C HIS A 89 -12.24 10.64 7.30
N ALA A 90 -13.27 10.30 8.08
CA ALA A 90 -14.45 11.12 8.31
C ALA A 90 -14.23 12.21 9.39
N GLN A 91 -13.13 12.15 10.15
CA GLN A 91 -12.82 13.14 11.17
C GLN A 91 -12.52 14.50 10.53
N VAL A 92 -12.96 15.56 11.19
CA VAL A 92 -12.69 16.94 10.73
C VAL A 92 -11.21 17.22 10.92
N LYS A 93 -10.52 17.61 9.83
CA LYS A 93 -9.15 18.10 9.88
C LYS A 93 -9.13 19.51 10.48
N ILE A 94 -8.58 19.68 11.66
CA ILE A 94 -8.44 20.97 12.38
C ILE A 94 -7.01 21.52 12.20
N HIS A 95 -6.02 20.64 12.10
CA HIS A 95 -4.59 20.91 11.88
C HIS A 95 -4.00 20.00 10.78
N ASP A 96 -2.82 20.33 10.24
CA ASP A 96 -2.12 19.47 9.25
C ASP A 96 -1.71 18.11 9.84
N ASP A 97 -1.50 18.04 11.17
CA ASP A 97 -1.27 16.81 11.92
C ASP A 97 -2.51 15.91 11.99
N ASP A 98 -3.69 16.42 11.63
CA ASP A 98 -4.94 15.65 11.56
C ASP A 98 -5.12 14.97 10.19
N ASP A 99 -4.09 14.98 9.33
CA ASP A 99 -4.12 14.18 8.11
C ASP A 99 -4.09 12.68 8.48
N PRO A 100 -5.14 11.89 8.21
CA PRO A 100 -5.21 10.48 8.60
C PRO A 100 -4.13 9.62 7.93
N ASN A 101 -3.48 10.14 6.89
CA ASN A 101 -2.37 9.49 6.21
C ASN A 101 -0.99 9.80 6.83
N ALA A 102 -0.90 10.70 7.81
CA ALA A 102 0.37 11.29 8.21
C ALA A 102 1.36 10.31 8.85
N GLU A 103 0.84 9.33 9.58
CA GLU A 103 1.64 8.34 10.29
C GLU A 103 2.45 7.43 9.34
N PHE A 104 1.84 7.07 8.19
CA PHE A 104 2.39 6.05 7.28
C PHE A 104 2.70 6.58 5.88
N CYS A 105 2.53 7.88 5.67
CA CYS A 105 3.01 8.62 4.51
C CYS A 105 3.63 9.92 5.01
N VAL A 106 4.82 9.84 5.60
CA VAL A 106 5.37 10.94 6.42
C VAL A 106 5.78 12.17 5.64
N ASP A 107 6.07 12.05 4.34
CA ASP A 107 6.39 13.20 3.47
C ASP A 107 5.12 14.03 3.19
N PRO A 108 4.97 15.22 3.80
CA PRO A 108 3.77 16.05 3.60
C PRO A 108 3.65 16.58 2.17
N VAL A 109 4.78 16.80 1.47
CA VAL A 109 4.78 17.23 0.07
C VAL A 109 4.24 16.10 -0.79
N LEU A 110 4.70 14.86 -0.57
CA LEU A 110 4.17 13.70 -1.27
C LEU A 110 2.67 13.48 -1.00
N ARG A 111 2.22 13.61 0.26
CA ARG A 111 0.78 13.53 0.59
C ARG A 111 -0.04 14.56 -0.18
N GLN A 112 0.44 15.81 -0.23
CA GLN A 112 -0.22 16.89 -0.94
C GLN A 112 -0.25 16.66 -2.46
N ASP A 113 0.85 16.16 -3.03
CA ASP A 113 0.95 15.80 -4.45
C ASP A 113 -0.01 14.67 -4.82
N ILE A 114 -0.09 13.61 -4.00
CA ILE A 114 -1.05 12.51 -4.17
C ILE A 114 -2.48 13.06 -4.14
N ALA A 115 -2.83 13.83 -3.11
CA ALA A 115 -4.16 14.41 -2.97
C ALA A 115 -4.55 15.28 -4.19
N ASN A 116 -3.59 16.05 -4.73
CA ASN A 116 -3.82 16.86 -5.92
C ASN A 116 -3.92 16.04 -7.21
N ALA A 117 -3.12 14.98 -7.35
CA ALA A 117 -3.22 14.06 -8.47
C ALA A 117 -4.56 13.32 -8.48
N LEU A 118 -5.04 12.86 -7.32
CA LEU A 118 -6.31 12.13 -7.20
C LEU A 118 -7.54 12.95 -7.59
N LYS A 119 -7.49 14.29 -7.49
CA LYS A 119 -8.55 15.18 -8.02
C LYS A 119 -8.73 15.10 -9.54
N LYS A 120 -7.73 14.56 -10.26
CA LYS A 120 -7.75 14.38 -11.73
C LYS A 120 -8.23 12.98 -12.13
N THR A 121 -8.49 12.11 -11.16
CA THR A 121 -9.01 10.76 -11.40
C THR A 121 -10.43 10.86 -11.96
N THR A 122 -10.64 10.27 -13.14
CA THR A 122 -11.95 10.28 -13.84
C THR A 122 -12.87 9.12 -13.47
N GLN A 123 -12.33 8.08 -12.82
CA GLN A 123 -13.00 6.84 -12.44
C GLN A 123 -12.35 6.28 -11.17
N ASN A 124 -13.17 5.87 -10.21
CA ASN A 124 -12.70 5.25 -8.98
C ASN A 124 -12.41 3.76 -9.25
N SER A 125 -11.17 3.48 -9.64
CA SER A 125 -10.64 2.11 -9.78
C SER A 125 -9.14 2.12 -9.55
N CYS A 126 -8.58 1.04 -9.03
CA CYS A 126 -7.14 0.97 -8.77
C CYS A 126 -6.30 1.21 -10.03
N LYS A 127 -6.72 0.69 -11.18
CA LYS A 127 -6.05 0.95 -12.46
C LYS A 127 -6.02 2.44 -12.81
N ASN A 128 -7.15 3.13 -12.70
CA ASN A 128 -7.22 4.54 -13.07
C ASN A 128 -6.50 5.44 -12.05
N ILE A 129 -6.59 5.10 -10.76
CA ILE A 129 -5.84 5.77 -9.68
C ILE A 129 -4.35 5.66 -9.96
N VAL A 130 -3.81 4.46 -10.14
CA VAL A 130 -2.38 4.27 -10.38
C VAL A 130 -1.95 4.98 -11.66
N ASN A 131 -2.67 4.85 -12.76
CA ASN A 131 -2.35 5.57 -14.00
C ASN A 131 -2.33 7.10 -13.80
N THR A 132 -3.29 7.63 -13.04
CA THR A 132 -3.34 9.07 -12.73
C THR A 132 -2.13 9.48 -11.91
N LEU A 133 -1.76 8.72 -10.88
CA LEU A 133 -0.59 8.99 -10.06
C LEU A 133 0.70 8.94 -10.88
N VAL A 134 0.88 7.92 -11.72
CA VAL A 134 2.06 7.78 -12.60
C VAL A 134 2.23 8.97 -13.54
N LEU A 135 1.13 9.48 -14.11
CA LEU A 135 1.17 10.61 -15.03
C LEU A 135 1.41 11.95 -14.33
N ASN A 136 1.08 12.06 -13.05
CA ASN A 136 1.08 13.33 -12.31
C ASN A 136 2.17 13.44 -11.24
N LEU A 137 2.76 12.32 -10.81
CA LEU A 137 3.84 12.28 -9.85
C LEU A 137 5.17 12.02 -10.57
N ASN A 138 6.12 12.95 -10.45
CA ASN A 138 7.47 12.76 -10.98
C ASN A 138 8.32 11.94 -10.00
N ARG A 139 8.07 10.63 -9.91
CA ARG A 139 8.73 9.71 -8.96
C ARG A 139 9.42 8.54 -9.69
N PRO A 140 10.49 8.78 -10.45
CA PRO A 140 11.20 7.72 -11.17
C PRO A 140 11.80 6.69 -10.21
N GLY A 141 11.70 5.41 -10.57
CA GLY A 141 12.16 4.28 -9.76
C GLY A 141 11.33 4.02 -8.50
N TRP A 142 10.11 4.57 -8.43
CA TRP A 142 9.13 4.18 -7.42
C TRP A 142 8.16 3.15 -7.99
N ALA A 143 7.76 2.20 -7.15
CA ALA A 143 6.57 1.40 -7.38
C ALA A 143 5.34 2.14 -6.83
N ILE A 144 4.22 2.02 -7.52
CA ILE A 144 2.92 2.53 -7.12
C ILE A 144 1.91 1.39 -7.23
N THR A 145 1.25 1.05 -6.14
CA THR A 145 0.11 0.12 -6.16
C THR A 145 -1.13 0.77 -5.66
N CYS A 146 -2.25 0.15 -6.01
CA CYS A 146 -3.51 0.34 -5.34
C CYS A 146 -4.13 -1.03 -5.08
N ILE A 147 -4.67 -1.18 -3.88
CA ILE A 147 -5.56 -2.28 -3.53
C ILE A 147 -6.88 -1.67 -3.05
N GLN A 148 -7.99 -2.17 -3.59
CA GLN A 148 -9.31 -1.96 -3.04
C GLN A 148 -9.69 -3.21 -2.26
N PHE A 149 -9.94 -3.06 -0.96
CA PHE A 149 -10.39 -4.13 -0.08
C PHE A 149 -11.67 -3.72 0.64
N ASP A 150 -12.53 -4.69 0.94
CA ASP A 150 -13.86 -4.48 1.54
C ASP A 150 -14.00 -5.15 2.93
N GLU A 151 -13.07 -6.04 3.30
CA GLU A 151 -13.05 -6.70 4.62
C GLU A 151 -11.88 -6.24 5.50
N PHE A 152 -10.68 -6.80 5.27
CA PHE A 152 -9.50 -6.53 6.09
C PHE A 152 -8.19 -6.47 5.29
N ALA A 153 -7.19 -5.83 5.90
CA ALA A 153 -5.80 -5.84 5.43
C ALA A 153 -4.80 -6.02 6.59
N LEU A 154 -3.72 -6.75 6.33
CA LEU A 154 -2.54 -6.89 7.18
C LEU A 154 -1.34 -6.29 6.45
N ASP A 155 -0.73 -5.29 7.07
CA ASP A 155 0.15 -4.37 6.39
C ASP A 155 1.45 -4.18 7.17
N GLY A 156 2.57 -4.56 6.57
CA GLY A 156 3.88 -4.02 6.92
C GLY A 156 4.00 -2.60 6.38
N VAL A 157 4.28 -1.66 7.26
CA VAL A 157 4.48 -0.23 6.96
C VAL A 157 5.73 0.29 7.65
N ILE A 158 6.27 1.39 7.12
CA ILE A 158 7.44 2.05 7.67
C ILE A 158 7.26 3.55 7.62
N SER A 159 7.71 4.22 8.68
CA SER A 159 7.74 5.68 8.75
C SER A 159 9.04 6.17 8.11
N ASP A 160 9.04 6.37 6.79
CA ASP A 160 10.23 6.79 6.01
C ASP A 160 9.82 7.63 4.79
N MET A 161 10.65 8.60 4.38
CA MET A 161 10.32 9.50 3.26
C MET A 161 10.30 8.80 1.89
N ASN A 162 10.90 7.61 1.77
CA ASN A 162 10.89 6.78 0.58
C ASN A 162 9.77 5.73 0.56
N PHE A 163 8.86 5.77 1.54
CA PHE A 163 7.66 4.93 1.59
C PHE A 163 6.42 5.75 1.96
N CYS A 164 5.29 5.43 1.35
CA CYS A 164 4.02 6.06 1.64
C CYS A 164 2.90 5.04 1.47
N SER A 165 2.14 4.80 2.54
CA SER A 165 0.85 4.13 2.48
C SER A 165 -0.24 5.18 2.66
N TYR A 166 -0.98 5.46 1.59
CA TYR A 166 -2.00 6.49 1.50
C TYR A 166 -3.37 5.87 1.24
N ASP A 167 -4.35 6.15 2.09
CA ASP A 167 -5.73 5.75 1.89
C ASP A 167 -6.52 6.86 1.19
N ALA A 168 -7.09 6.54 0.04
CA ALA A 168 -8.03 7.39 -0.65
C ALA A 168 -9.45 6.83 -0.43
N VAL A 169 -10.32 7.64 0.18
CA VAL A 169 -11.72 7.30 0.42
C VAL A 169 -12.59 8.01 -0.60
N ALA A 170 -13.33 7.25 -1.41
CA ALA A 170 -14.22 7.79 -2.43
C ALA A 170 -15.51 6.97 -2.46
N ASN A 171 -16.67 7.63 -2.37
CA ASN A 171 -17.99 6.98 -2.39
C ASN A 171 -18.18 5.83 -1.36
N GLY A 172 -17.48 5.89 -0.23
CA GLY A 172 -17.52 4.83 0.80
C GLY A 172 -16.60 3.63 0.52
N GLU A 173 -15.88 3.64 -0.61
CA GLU A 173 -14.85 2.67 -0.93
C GLU A 173 -13.47 3.18 -0.49
N ILE A 174 -12.58 2.24 -0.18
CA ILE A 174 -11.20 2.54 0.21
C ILE A 174 -10.25 2.00 -0.85
N TYR A 175 -9.37 2.88 -1.29
CA TYR A 175 -8.24 2.56 -2.13
C TYR A 175 -6.96 2.81 -1.34
N THR A 176 -6.33 1.74 -0.86
CA THR A 176 -5.00 1.84 -0.26
C THR A 176 -3.98 1.90 -1.38
N ILE A 177 -3.33 3.05 -1.48
CA ILE A 177 -2.26 3.32 -2.43
C ILE A 177 -0.95 3.18 -1.70
N ARG A 178 -0.01 2.41 -2.25
CA ARG A 178 1.36 2.37 -1.73
C ARG A 178 2.33 2.90 -2.76
N LEU A 179 3.21 3.79 -2.31
CA LEU A 179 4.32 4.32 -3.10
C LEU A 179 5.60 3.99 -2.36
N ALA A 180 6.56 3.39 -3.06
CA ALA A 180 7.84 3.04 -2.48
C ALA A 180 8.98 3.27 -3.47
N LYS A 181 10.06 3.94 -3.03
CA LYS A 181 11.31 3.97 -3.79
C LYS A 181 11.92 2.58 -3.76
N LEU A 182 12.06 1.98 -4.93
CA LEU A 182 12.64 0.64 -5.04
C LEU A 182 14.15 0.69 -4.82
N ASP A 183 14.63 -0.22 -3.98
CA ASP A 183 16.04 -0.56 -3.90
C ASP A 183 16.36 -1.56 -5.01
N MET A 184 17.11 -1.11 -6.02
CA MET A 184 17.49 -1.92 -7.18
C MET A 184 18.93 -2.46 -7.07
N SER A 185 19.56 -2.33 -5.89
CA SER A 185 20.90 -2.88 -5.63
C SER A 185 20.90 -4.39 -5.36
#